data_AF-A0A1H3E1E9-F1
#
_entry.id   AF-A0A1H3E1E9-F1
#
_cell.length_a   1.000
_cell.length_b   1.000
_cell.length_c   1.000
_cell.angle_alpha   90.00
_cell.angle_beta   90.00
_cell.angle_gamma   90.00
#
_symmetry.space_group_name_H-M   'P 1'
#
loop_
_entity.id
_entity.type
_entity.pdbx_description
1 polymer ?
#
loop_
_entity_poly.entity_id
_entity_poly.type
_entity_poly.pdbx_seq_one_letter_code
_entity_poly.pdbx_strand_id
1 'polypeptide(L)' 'MSNRTIPVDERLYGYLLEHSLRESDVKRRLRELTASLEWSGMQIAP' A
#
# COMPACT_ATOMS: atom_id res chain seq x y z
N MET A 1 6.33 -22.92 -7.60
CA MET A 1 6.15 -21.78 -6.65
C MET A 1 7.03 -22.07 -5.45
N SER A 2 8.14 -21.34 -5.30
CA SER A 2 9.01 -21.51 -4.13
C SER A 2 8.25 -21.05 -2.87
N ASN A 3 8.26 -21.85 -1.80
CA ASN A 3 7.63 -21.56 -0.51
C ASN A 3 8.48 -20.64 0.39
N ARG A 4 9.31 -19.79 -0.22
CA ARG A 4 10.23 -18.91 0.49
C ARG A 4 9.58 -17.54 0.67
N THR A 5 9.53 -17.09 1.91
CA THR A 5 9.10 -15.74 2.28
C THR A 5 10.33 -14.85 2.49
N ILE A 6 10.16 -13.54 2.27
CA ILE A 6 11.16 -12.52 2.56
C ILE A 6 10.59 -11.56 3.61
N PRO A 7 11.35 -11.15 4.63
CA PRO A 7 10.94 -10.08 5.54
C PRO A 7 10.76 -8.76 4.77
N VAL A 8 9.65 -8.06 5.02
CA VAL A 8 9.37 -6.75 4.42
C VAL A 8 9.72 -5.68 5.43
N ASP A 9 10.96 -5.19 5.36
CA ASP A 9 11.40 -4.01 6.10
C ASP A 9 10.94 -2.71 5.40
N GLU A 10 11.18 -1.56 6.04
CA GLU A 10 10.77 -0.26 5.50
C GLU A 10 11.41 0.03 4.13
N ARG A 11 12.65 -0.43 3.92
CA ARG A 11 13.38 -0.23 2.66
C ARG A 11 12.75 -1.03 1.53
N LEU A 12 12.47 -2.32 1.76
CA LEU A 12 11.84 -3.17 0.78
C LEU A 12 10.39 -2.75 0.54
N TYR A 13 9.67 -2.34 1.59
CA TYR A 13 8.32 -1.79 1.45
C TYR A 13 8.31 -0.54 0.54
N GLY A 14 9.22 0.40 0.78
CA GLY A 14 9.38 1.59 -0.06
C GLY A 14 9.70 1.23 -1.52
N TYR A 15 10.61 0.28 -1.75
CA TYR A 15 10.93 -0.21 -3.09
C TYR A 15 9.70 -0.80 -3.81
N LEU A 16 8.88 -1.57 -3.11
CA LEU A 16 7.66 -2.14 -3.69
C LEU A 16 6.66 -1.04 -4.07
N LEU A 17 6.48 -0.03 -3.22
CA LEU A 17 5.62 1.11 -3.54
C LEU A 17 6.13 1.88 -4.75
N GLU A 18 7.43 2.16 -4.85
CA GLU A 18 8.00 2.94 -5.95
C GLU A 18 7.99 2.19 -7.29
N HIS A 19 8.26 0.89 -7.28
CA HIS A 19 8.50 0.12 -8.51
C HIS A 19 7.35 -0.79 -8.94
N SER A 20 6.36 -1.05 -8.08
CA SER A 20 5.23 -1.94 -8.42
C SER A 20 3.86 -1.28 -8.38
N LEU A 21 3.68 -0.22 -7.58
CA LEU A 21 2.39 0.42 -7.42
C LEU A 21 1.97 1.16 -8.69
N ARG A 22 0.79 0.81 -9.21
CA ARG A 22 0.16 1.46 -10.38
C ARG A 22 -1.22 1.96 -9.98
N GLU A 23 -1.23 2.87 -9.03
CA GLU A 23 -2.47 3.44 -8.51
C GLU A 23 -3.04 4.51 -9.46
N SER A 24 -4.35 4.45 -9.71
CA SER A 24 -5.03 5.51 -10.46
C SER A 24 -5.30 6.73 -9.57
N ASP A 25 -5.40 7.91 -10.18
CA ASP A 25 -5.67 9.15 -9.44
C ASP A 25 -6.94 9.08 -8.57
N VAL A 26 -7.98 8.39 -9.04
CA VAL A 26 -9.23 8.17 -8.29
C VAL A 26 -9.00 7.31 -7.04
N LYS A 27 -8.18 6.26 -7.13
CA LYS A 27 -7.85 5.40 -5.97
C LYS A 27 -6.99 6.14 -4.96
N ARG A 28 -6.00 6.91 -5.43
CA ARG A 28 -5.18 7.77 -4.55
C ARG A 28 -6.06 8.75 -3.78
N ARG A 29 -6.97 9.43 -4.49
CA ARG A 29 -7.90 10.37 -3.85
C ARG A 29 -8.81 9.69 -2.83
N LEU A 30 -9.32 8.50 -3.15
CA LEU A 30 -10.11 7.71 -2.20
C LEU A 30 -9.29 7.35 -0.96
N ARG A 31 -8.03 6.91 -1.11
CA ARG A 31 -7.14 6.61 0.03
C ARG A 31 -6.90 7.83 0.91
N GLU A 32 -6.57 8.97 0.33
CA GLU A 32 -6.37 10.21 1.08
C GLU A 32 -7.61 10.63 1.88
N LEU A 33 -8.81 10.50 1.29
CA LEU A 33 -10.05 10.83 1.98
C LEU A 33 -10.34 9.84 3.11
N THR A 34 -10.25 8.54 2.84
CA THR A 34 -10.51 7.49 3.84
C THR A 34 -9.52 7.54 5.00
N ALA A 35 -8.27 7.97 4.77
CA ALA A 35 -7.25 8.14 5.81
C ALA A 35 -7.68 9.09 6.94
N SER A 36 -8.58 10.05 6.65
CA SER A 36 -9.11 11.00 7.64
C SER A 36 -10.27 10.48 8.47
N LEU A 37 -10.84 9.32 8.12
CA LEU A 37 -11.98 8.75 8.82
C LEU A 37 -11.53 8.02 10.10
N GLU A 38 -12.41 7.99 11.10
CA GLU A 38 -12.17 7.29 12.37
C GLU A 38 -11.79 5.81 12.15
N TRP A 39 -12.34 5.18 11.12
CA TRP A 39 -12.11 3.77 10.79
C TRP A 39 -11.13 3.57 9.61
N SER A 40 -10.22 4.52 9.39
CA SER A 40 -9.23 4.45 8.31
C SER A 40 -8.38 3.18 8.33
N GLY A 41 -8.16 2.58 9.51
CA GLY A 41 -7.44 1.30 9.66
C GLY A 41 -8.11 0.09 8.99
N MET A 42 -9.37 0.21 8.56
CA MET A 42 -10.05 -0.83 7.80
C MET A 42 -9.72 -0.79 6.29
N GLN A 43 -9.05 0.27 5.82
CA GLN A 43 -8.68 0.39 4.43
C GLN A 43 -7.49 -0.50 4.08
N ILE A 44 -7.52 -1.10 2.89
CA ILE A 44 -6.39 -1.87 2.34
C ILE A 44 -5.24 -0.97 1.89
N ALA A 45 -4.04 -1.55 1.80
CA ALA A 45 -2.88 -0.92 1.20
C ALA A 45 -3.12 -0.55 -0.29
N PRO A 46 -2.38 0.44 -0.83
CA PRO A 46 -2.36 0.82 -2.25
C PRO A 46 -2.37 -0.33 -3.27
#